data_AF-A0A931W0V0-F1
#
_entry.id   AF-A0A931W0V0-F1
#
_cell.length_a   1.000
_cell.length_b   1.000
_cell.length_c   1.000
_cell.angle_alpha   90.00
_cell.angle_beta   90.00
_cell.angle_gamma   90.00
#
_symmetry.space_group_name_H-M   'P 1'
#
loop_
_entity.id
_entity.type
_entity.pdbx_description
1 polymer ?
#
loop_
_entity_poly.entity_id
_entity_poly.type
_entity_poly.pdbx_seq_one_letter_code
_entity_poly.pdbx_strand_id
1 'polypeptide(L)'
;MGEERVQTPQCLLQWAREHRGELVTAALTLIRRWLEAGQPPGELVVGKLESWAATMGGLLKTIGLPGFMTNTAALYEKLDTERRAWGAFLEAWWDRFGVSPVGVADLFPLASAPEDRKNGEGAPEGLDLLSEQLGGGSDRARRTRLGHLLKGKVDCVYSGLRILDAGTKWRAARYRLEEVSGPGSSPGQALRGSTQASQADGDDPEREVFEPGQRLYPWQKVLGFKF
;
A
#
# COMPACT_ATOMS: atom_id res chain seq x y z
N MET A 1 -9.88 -23.96 32.86
CA MET A 1 -9.39 -24.25 31.50
C MET A 1 -10.24 -23.39 30.57
N GLY A 2 -9.82 -22.14 30.34
CA GLY A 2 -10.60 -21.15 29.60
C GLY A 2 -10.20 -21.17 28.14
N GLU A 3 -11.11 -21.60 27.27
CA GLU A 3 -10.93 -21.48 25.82
C GLU A 3 -10.99 -20.00 25.43
N GLU A 4 -9.84 -19.47 25.05
CA GLU A 4 -9.69 -18.17 24.42
C GLU A 4 -10.33 -18.24 23.03
N ARG A 5 -11.62 -17.88 22.95
CA ARG A 5 -12.33 -17.84 21.67
C ARG A 5 -11.73 -16.74 20.80
N VAL A 6 -11.05 -17.16 19.75
CA VAL A 6 -10.55 -16.29 18.69
C VAL A 6 -11.74 -15.52 18.09
N GLN A 7 -11.82 -14.22 18.39
CA GLN A 7 -12.87 -13.33 17.93
C GLN A 7 -12.77 -13.18 16.40
N THR A 8 -13.67 -13.81 15.65
CA THR A 8 -13.74 -13.62 14.18
C THR A 8 -14.35 -12.24 13.86
N PRO A 9 -14.00 -11.62 12.71
CA PRO A 9 -14.47 -10.27 12.36
C PRO A 9 -16.01 -10.17 12.23
N GLN A 10 -16.67 -11.29 11.95
CA GLN A 10 -18.15 -11.38 11.90
C GLN A 10 -18.78 -11.21 13.29
N CYS A 11 -18.14 -11.72 14.35
CA CYS A 11 -18.62 -11.56 15.73
C CYS A 11 -18.48 -10.12 16.24
N LEU A 12 -17.49 -9.35 15.76
CA LEU A 12 -17.29 -7.96 16.20
C LEU A 12 -18.37 -7.03 15.66
N LEU A 13 -18.74 -7.14 14.39
CA LEU A 13 -19.78 -6.30 13.79
C LEU A 13 -21.16 -6.58 14.40
N GLN A 14 -21.44 -7.84 14.73
CA GLN A 14 -22.66 -8.20 15.45
C GLN A 14 -22.67 -7.61 16.86
N TRP A 15 -21.59 -7.79 17.62
CA TRP A 15 -21.45 -7.24 18.97
C TRP A 15 -21.60 -5.71 18.98
N ALA A 16 -20.98 -5.02 18.01
CA ALA A 16 -21.08 -3.57 17.88
C ALA A 16 -22.51 -3.09 17.58
N ARG A 17 -23.32 -3.89 16.85
CA ARG A 17 -24.74 -3.59 16.62
C ARG A 17 -25.56 -3.75 17.89
N GLU A 18 -25.31 -4.81 18.65
CA GLU A 18 -25.97 -5.06 19.94
C GLU A 18 -25.65 -3.96 20.97
N HIS A 19 -24.42 -3.41 20.94
CA HIS A 19 -23.95 -2.37 21.87
C HIS A 19 -23.93 -0.96 21.24
N ARG A 20 -24.67 -0.75 20.15
CA ARG A 20 -24.59 0.49 19.35
C ARG A 20 -24.83 1.76 20.18
N GLY A 21 -25.81 1.74 21.09
CA GLY A 21 -26.16 2.90 21.91
C GLY A 21 -24.99 3.34 22.80
N GLU A 22 -24.32 2.38 23.44
CA GLU A 22 -23.16 2.63 24.30
C GLU A 22 -21.97 3.14 23.48
N LEU A 23 -21.68 2.51 22.34
CA LEU A 23 -20.58 2.92 21.46
C LEU A 23 -20.77 4.33 20.90
N VAL A 24 -21.98 4.68 20.47
CA VAL A 24 -22.31 6.02 19.97
C VAL A 24 -22.19 7.05 21.10
N THR A 25 -22.71 6.72 22.29
CA THR A 25 -22.62 7.61 23.46
C THR A 25 -21.16 7.86 23.85
N ALA A 26 -20.33 6.81 23.87
CA ALA A 26 -18.91 6.92 24.13
C ALA A 26 -18.23 7.80 23.06
N ALA A 27 -18.46 7.54 21.77
CA ALA A 27 -17.88 8.33 20.68
C ALA A 27 -18.24 9.83 20.79
N LEU A 28 -19.52 10.15 21.02
CA LEU A 28 -19.99 11.53 21.19
C LEU A 28 -19.38 12.20 22.44
N THR A 29 -19.17 11.44 23.52
CA THR A 29 -18.54 11.94 24.74
C THR A 29 -17.07 12.31 24.51
N LEU A 30 -16.33 11.46 23.78
CA LEU A 30 -14.93 11.74 23.42
C LEU A 30 -14.84 12.96 22.50
N ILE A 31 -15.72 13.06 21.50
CA ILE A 31 -15.78 14.22 20.60
C ILE A 31 -16.11 15.49 21.39
N ARG A 32 -17.11 15.44 22.28
CA ARG A 32 -17.47 16.59 23.12
C ARG A 32 -16.31 17.07 23.97
N ARG A 33 -15.57 16.14 24.59
CA ARG A 33 -14.38 16.49 25.38
C ARG A 33 -13.32 17.20 24.53
N TRP A 34 -13.11 16.78 23.29
CA TRP A 34 -12.20 17.43 22.36
C TRP A 34 -12.68 18.82 21.92
N LEU A 35 -13.99 18.99 21.69
CA LEU A 35 -14.60 20.30 21.42
C LEU A 35 -14.43 21.25 22.61
N GLU A 36 -14.67 20.79 23.85
CA GLU A 36 -14.51 21.57 25.08
C GLU A 36 -13.05 21.98 25.33
N ALA A 37 -12.08 21.20 24.84
CA ALA A 37 -10.66 21.53 24.90
C ALA A 37 -10.21 22.54 23.81
N GLY A 38 -11.13 23.04 22.99
CA GLY A 38 -10.82 24.01 21.92
C GLY A 38 -10.34 23.38 20.62
N GLN A 39 -10.65 22.10 20.38
CA GLN A 39 -10.31 21.39 19.13
C GLN A 39 -8.81 21.45 18.79
N PRO A 40 -7.89 21.16 19.72
CA PRO A 40 -6.47 21.19 19.43
C PRO A 40 -6.16 20.19 18.29
N PRO A 41 -5.48 20.61 17.21
CA PRO A 41 -5.10 19.70 16.13
C PRO A 41 -3.96 18.78 16.57
N GLY A 42 -3.92 17.59 15.99
CA GLY A 42 -2.79 16.67 16.09
C GLY A 42 -1.59 17.18 15.28
N GLU A 43 -0.39 16.78 15.70
CA GLU A 43 0.88 17.23 15.10
C GLU A 43 1.31 16.37 13.89
N LEU A 44 0.62 15.25 13.65
CA LEU A 44 0.99 14.28 12.62
C LEU A 44 0.45 14.69 11.26
N VAL A 45 1.36 14.80 10.29
CA VAL A 45 1.05 15.07 8.88
C VAL A 45 1.13 13.77 8.09
N VAL A 46 0.06 13.43 7.37
CA VAL A 46 -0.05 12.17 6.62
C VAL A 46 -0.52 12.46 5.20
N GLY A 47 0.42 12.73 4.29
CA GLY A 47 0.17 12.81 2.85
C GLY A 47 -1.11 13.60 2.48
N LYS A 48 -2.02 13.00 1.70
CA LYS A 48 -3.30 13.64 1.32
C LYS A 48 -4.41 13.59 2.39
N LEU A 49 -4.11 13.13 3.60
CA LEU A 49 -5.06 12.92 4.70
C LEU A 49 -4.77 13.82 5.91
N GLU A 50 -4.09 14.94 5.71
CA GLU A 50 -3.62 15.84 6.78
C GLU A 50 -4.76 16.33 7.68
N SER A 51 -5.87 16.79 7.08
CA SER A 51 -7.04 17.27 7.83
C SER A 51 -7.64 16.19 8.75
N TRP A 52 -7.72 14.95 8.23
CA TRP A 52 -8.20 13.81 9.01
C TRP A 52 -7.20 13.44 10.12
N ALA A 53 -5.91 13.38 9.80
CA ALA A 53 -4.85 13.02 10.76
C ALA A 53 -4.74 14.05 11.89
N ALA A 54 -4.88 15.34 11.58
CA ALA A 54 -4.95 16.41 12.56
C ALA A 54 -6.17 16.26 13.48
N THR A 55 -7.34 15.96 12.93
CA THR A 55 -8.57 15.78 13.72
C THR A 55 -8.45 14.57 14.66
N MET A 56 -8.08 13.41 14.13
CA MET A 56 -7.96 12.18 14.93
C MET A 56 -6.81 12.25 15.94
N GLY A 57 -5.66 12.78 15.54
CA GLY A 57 -4.51 12.94 16.42
C GLY A 57 -4.80 13.91 17.58
N GLY A 58 -5.49 15.01 17.29
CA GLY A 58 -5.94 15.98 18.29
C GLY A 58 -6.91 15.36 19.29
N LEU A 59 -7.96 14.70 18.79
CA LEU A 59 -8.96 14.02 19.60
C LEU A 59 -8.33 12.98 20.53
N LEU A 60 -7.50 12.09 19.98
CA LEU A 60 -6.86 11.02 20.75
C LEU A 60 -5.89 11.57 21.80
N LYS A 61 -5.13 12.63 21.47
CA LYS A 61 -4.25 13.31 22.41
C LYS A 61 -5.04 13.95 23.56
N THR A 62 -6.17 14.61 23.28
CA THR A 62 -7.01 15.25 24.31
C THR A 62 -7.60 14.24 25.30
N ILE A 63 -7.92 13.02 24.86
CA ILE A 63 -8.43 11.96 25.74
C ILE A 63 -7.30 11.15 26.39
N GLY A 64 -6.04 11.55 26.21
CA GLY A 64 -4.88 10.91 26.83
C GLY A 64 -4.50 9.56 26.21
N LEU A 65 -4.87 9.31 24.95
CA LEU A 65 -4.52 8.10 24.22
C LEU A 65 -3.29 8.35 23.34
N PRO A 66 -2.07 7.98 23.80
CA PRO A 66 -0.85 8.13 23.01
C PRO A 66 -0.77 7.07 21.90
N GLY A 67 0.20 7.22 21.00
CA GLY A 67 0.59 6.17 20.06
C GLY A 67 -0.12 6.20 18.70
N PHE A 68 -1.05 7.14 18.47
CA PHE A 68 -1.70 7.30 17.18
C PHE A 68 -0.67 7.44 16.05
N MET A 69 -0.71 6.50 15.09
CA MET A 69 0.14 6.47 13.90
C MET A 69 1.67 6.46 14.15
N THR A 70 2.12 6.15 15.36
CA THR A 70 3.56 6.10 15.69
C THR A 70 4.33 5.01 14.93
N ASN A 71 3.64 3.96 14.47
CA ASN A 71 4.22 2.89 13.66
C ASN A 71 4.25 3.19 12.15
N THR A 72 3.76 4.35 11.71
CA THR A 72 3.60 4.63 10.27
C THR A 72 4.93 4.77 9.56
N ALA A 73 5.94 5.38 10.17
CA ALA A 73 7.29 5.45 9.60
C ALA A 73 7.84 4.04 9.30
N ALA A 74 7.80 3.15 10.29
CA ALA A 74 8.24 1.75 10.13
C ALA A 74 7.38 0.99 9.09
N LEU A 75 6.08 1.26 9.03
CA LEU A 75 5.20 0.68 8.02
C LEU A 75 5.58 1.15 6.61
N TYR A 76 5.84 2.45 6.42
CA TYR A 76 6.25 3.01 5.13
C TYR A 76 7.63 2.49 4.70
N GLU A 77 8.60 2.44 5.61
CA GLU A 77 9.93 1.86 5.33
C GLU A 77 9.82 0.40 4.88
N LYS A 78 8.99 -0.41 5.55
CA LYS A 78 8.75 -1.80 5.17
C LYS A 78 8.10 -1.90 3.79
N LEU A 79 7.08 -1.09 3.51
CA LEU A 79 6.40 -1.08 2.21
C LEU A 79 7.32 -0.63 1.08
N ASP A 80 8.17 0.36 1.32
CA ASP A 80 9.12 0.84 0.33
C ASP A 80 10.20 -0.21 0.05
N THR A 81 10.72 -0.86 1.10
CA THR A 81 11.66 -1.98 0.97
C THR A 81 11.06 -3.13 0.16
N GLU A 82 9.81 -3.52 0.47
CA GLU A 82 9.08 -4.53 -0.30
C GLU A 82 8.90 -4.09 -1.75
N ARG A 83 8.50 -2.85 -2.00
CA ARG A 83 8.30 -2.32 -3.36
C ARG A 83 9.59 -2.35 -4.18
N ARG A 84 10.73 -1.97 -3.60
CA ARG A 84 12.04 -2.01 -4.27
C ARG A 84 12.46 -3.45 -4.58
N ALA A 85 12.30 -4.37 -3.62
CA ALA A 85 12.60 -5.79 -3.79
C ALA A 85 11.81 -6.40 -4.97
N TRP A 86 10.51 -6.12 -5.05
CA TRP A 86 9.68 -6.56 -6.17
C TRP A 86 10.07 -5.90 -7.51
N GLY A 87 10.42 -4.60 -7.51
CA GLY A 87 10.91 -3.92 -8.70
C GLY A 87 12.16 -4.59 -9.28
N ALA A 88 13.18 -4.78 -8.45
CA ALA A 88 14.42 -5.44 -8.85
C ALA A 88 14.19 -6.89 -9.31
N PHE A 89 13.32 -7.64 -8.62
CA PHE A 89 12.95 -9.00 -9.02
C PHE A 89 12.27 -9.05 -10.41
N LEU A 90 11.39 -8.10 -10.72
CA LEU A 90 10.72 -8.03 -12.02
C LEU A 90 11.66 -7.59 -13.13
N GLU A 91 12.58 -6.66 -12.86
CA GLU A 91 13.62 -6.25 -13.81
C GLU A 91 14.53 -7.44 -14.15
N ALA A 92 15.04 -8.16 -13.15
CA ALA A 92 15.86 -9.36 -13.38
C ALA A 92 15.10 -10.50 -14.09
N TRP A 93 13.80 -10.64 -13.81
CA TRP A 93 12.94 -11.56 -14.56
C TRP A 93 12.85 -11.10 -16.01
N TRP A 94 12.52 -9.84 -16.26
CA TRP A 94 12.37 -9.28 -17.60
C TRP A 94 13.65 -9.46 -18.44
N ASP A 95 14.81 -9.14 -17.89
CA ASP A 95 16.10 -9.31 -18.56
C ASP A 95 16.37 -10.76 -18.99
N ARG A 96 15.90 -11.72 -18.19
CA ARG A 96 16.17 -13.14 -18.42
C ARG A 96 15.13 -13.86 -19.28
N PHE A 97 13.85 -13.51 -19.13
CA PHE A 97 12.75 -14.27 -19.74
C PHE A 97 11.79 -13.40 -20.57
N GLY A 98 11.85 -12.08 -20.43
CA GLY A 98 10.97 -11.11 -21.08
C GLY A 98 9.50 -11.46 -20.90
N VAL A 99 8.76 -11.49 -22.01
CA VAL A 99 7.32 -11.79 -22.08
C VAL A 99 6.99 -13.28 -22.00
N SER A 100 7.98 -14.16 -21.88
CA SER A 100 7.77 -15.62 -21.93
C SER A 100 7.05 -16.12 -20.68
N PRO A 101 6.06 -17.04 -20.80
CA PRO A 101 5.46 -17.69 -19.65
C PRO A 101 6.48 -18.54 -18.88
N VAL A 102 6.74 -18.20 -17.62
CA VAL A 102 7.69 -18.88 -16.73
C VAL A 102 7.02 -19.41 -15.47
N GLY A 103 7.54 -20.51 -14.93
CA GLY A 103 7.02 -21.12 -13.71
C GLY A 103 7.82 -20.69 -12.47
N VAL A 104 7.28 -21.00 -11.30
CA VAL A 104 7.95 -20.80 -10.00
C VAL A 104 9.34 -21.45 -9.97
N ALA A 105 9.53 -22.60 -10.63
CA ALA A 105 10.82 -23.28 -10.69
C ALA A 105 11.90 -22.44 -11.38
N ASP A 106 11.54 -21.71 -12.43
CA ASP A 106 12.42 -20.86 -13.23
C ASP A 106 12.71 -19.53 -12.53
N LEU A 107 11.75 -19.03 -11.77
CA LEU A 107 11.82 -17.76 -11.04
C LEU A 107 12.51 -17.86 -9.67
N PHE A 108 12.46 -19.02 -9.04
CA PHE A 108 13.06 -19.24 -7.73
C PHE A 108 14.56 -18.88 -7.64
N PRO A 109 15.40 -19.15 -8.66
CA PRO A 109 16.77 -18.64 -8.69
C PRO A 109 16.90 -17.12 -8.53
N LEU A 110 16.01 -16.33 -9.14
CA LEU A 110 16.08 -14.87 -9.04
C LEU A 110 15.63 -14.39 -7.65
N ALA A 111 14.70 -15.12 -7.02
CA ALA A 111 14.09 -14.75 -5.75
C ALA A 111 14.92 -15.14 -4.51
N SER A 112 15.77 -16.18 -4.60
CA SER A 112 16.49 -16.78 -3.47
C SER A 112 17.99 -16.50 -3.50
N ALA A 113 18.60 -16.44 -2.32
CA ALA A 113 20.04 -16.38 -2.13
C ALA A 113 20.78 -17.59 -2.74
N PRO A 114 22.07 -17.43 -3.12
CA PRO A 114 22.91 -18.51 -3.64
C PRO A 114 23.12 -19.69 -2.69
N GLU A 115 23.14 -19.46 -1.37
CA GLU A 115 23.53 -20.46 -0.36
C GLU A 115 22.43 -21.46 0.01
N ASP A 116 21.19 -21.24 -0.43
CA ASP A 116 20.06 -22.12 -0.11
C ASP A 116 20.03 -23.43 -0.95
N ARG A 117 20.99 -23.63 -1.85
CA ARG A 117 21.12 -24.85 -2.66
C ARG A 117 22.17 -25.79 -2.08
N LYS A 118 21.71 -26.90 -1.50
CA LYS A 118 22.60 -28.03 -1.11
C LYS A 118 23.34 -28.69 -2.27
N ASN A 119 22.96 -28.43 -3.52
CA ASN A 119 23.53 -29.08 -4.69
C ASN A 119 24.07 -27.98 -5.62
N GLY A 120 25.33 -27.61 -5.43
CA GLY A 120 26.05 -26.74 -6.33
C GLY A 120 26.29 -27.46 -7.64
N GLU A 121 25.69 -26.98 -8.72
CA GLU A 121 26.17 -27.15 -10.10
C GLU A 121 25.32 -26.27 -11.05
N GLY A 122 25.93 -25.20 -11.57
CA GLY A 122 25.63 -24.65 -12.91
C GLY A 122 24.40 -23.76 -13.13
N ALA A 123 23.71 -23.24 -12.11
CA ALA A 123 22.60 -22.30 -12.31
C ALA A 123 23.04 -20.83 -12.11
N PRO A 124 22.49 -19.85 -12.87
CA PRO A 124 22.91 -18.45 -12.76
C PRO A 124 22.75 -17.92 -11.35
N GLU A 125 23.65 -17.01 -10.99
CA GLU A 125 23.77 -16.33 -9.70
C GLU A 125 22.38 -16.00 -9.12
N GLY A 126 22.09 -16.54 -7.94
CA GLY A 126 20.86 -16.20 -7.25
C GLY A 126 20.94 -14.77 -6.77
N LEU A 127 20.01 -13.91 -7.20
CA LEU A 127 20.10 -12.46 -6.98
C LEU A 127 19.54 -12.03 -5.62
N ASP A 128 19.03 -12.97 -4.82
CA ASP A 128 18.57 -12.72 -3.46
C ASP A 128 17.45 -11.67 -3.33
N LEU A 129 16.66 -11.47 -4.40
CA LEU A 129 15.81 -10.29 -4.53
C LEU A 129 14.54 -10.33 -3.68
N LEU A 130 14.15 -11.51 -3.15
CA LEU A 130 12.94 -11.69 -2.35
C LEU A 130 13.17 -12.54 -1.09
N SER A 131 14.41 -12.71 -0.61
CA SER A 131 14.65 -13.64 0.50
C SER A 131 13.99 -13.24 1.82
N GLU A 132 13.84 -11.94 2.10
CA GLU A 132 13.09 -11.46 3.27
C GLU A 132 11.61 -11.88 3.18
N GLN A 133 10.99 -11.77 1.99
CA GLN A 133 9.61 -12.14 1.73
C GLN A 133 9.39 -13.66 1.71
N LEU A 134 10.40 -14.42 1.27
CA LEU A 134 10.37 -15.89 1.30
C LEU A 134 10.56 -16.44 2.71
N GLY A 135 11.27 -15.71 3.56
CA GLY A 135 11.66 -16.12 4.90
C GLY A 135 12.52 -17.39 4.92
N GLY A 136 12.79 -17.89 6.13
CA GLY A 136 13.55 -19.13 6.33
C GLY A 136 12.76 -20.41 6.00
N GLY A 137 13.47 -21.54 5.93
CA GLY A 137 12.89 -22.87 5.73
C GLY A 137 13.46 -23.62 4.53
N SER A 138 12.91 -24.80 4.25
CA SER A 138 13.39 -25.62 3.13
C SER A 138 13.10 -24.99 1.76
N ASP A 139 13.92 -25.31 0.76
CA ASP A 139 13.74 -24.89 -0.64
C ASP A 139 12.31 -25.18 -1.14
N ARG A 140 11.76 -26.36 -0.83
CA ARG A 140 10.37 -26.71 -1.16
C ARG A 140 9.36 -25.76 -0.51
N ALA A 141 9.51 -25.44 0.77
CA ALA A 141 8.60 -24.52 1.46
C ALA A 141 8.68 -23.10 0.89
N ARG A 142 9.90 -22.64 0.57
CA ARG A 142 10.14 -21.31 -0.01
C ARG A 142 9.60 -21.20 -1.43
N ARG A 143 9.72 -22.24 -2.27
CA ARG A 143 9.06 -22.31 -3.59
C ARG A 143 7.54 -22.23 -3.47
N THR A 144 6.94 -22.94 -2.53
CA THR A 144 5.49 -22.86 -2.28
C THR A 144 5.08 -21.43 -1.89
N ARG A 145 5.85 -20.77 -1.01
CA ARG A 145 5.61 -19.37 -0.65
C ARG A 145 5.76 -18.43 -1.84
N LEU A 146 6.78 -18.61 -2.68
CA LEU A 146 6.96 -17.83 -3.90
C LEU A 146 5.72 -17.94 -4.81
N GLY A 147 5.17 -19.14 -4.96
CA GLY A 147 3.93 -19.34 -5.72
C GLY A 147 2.73 -18.57 -5.14
N HIS A 148 2.57 -18.58 -3.81
CA HIS A 148 1.52 -17.79 -3.14
C HIS A 148 1.74 -16.28 -3.30
N LEU A 149 2.98 -15.81 -3.16
CA LEU A 149 3.35 -14.41 -3.34
C LEU A 149 3.04 -13.95 -4.76
N LEU A 150 3.49 -14.68 -5.79
CA LEU A 150 3.22 -14.36 -7.18
C LEU A 150 1.73 -14.31 -7.49
N LYS A 151 0.95 -15.27 -6.98
CA LYS A 151 -0.50 -15.26 -7.12
C LYS A 151 -1.14 -13.99 -6.52
N GLY A 152 -0.65 -13.53 -5.38
CA GLY A 152 -1.12 -12.29 -4.74
C GLY A 152 -0.65 -11.00 -5.42
N LYS A 153 0.31 -11.08 -6.35
CA LYS A 153 0.88 -9.93 -7.07
C LYS A 153 0.49 -9.88 -8.55
N VAL A 154 -0.40 -10.76 -9.01
CA VAL A 154 -1.01 -10.64 -10.35
C VAL A 154 -1.70 -9.27 -10.47
N ASP A 155 -1.60 -8.65 -11.65
CA ASP A 155 -2.06 -7.31 -12.00
C ASP A 155 -1.35 -6.14 -11.28
N CYS A 156 -0.45 -6.42 -10.34
CA CYS A 156 0.37 -5.38 -9.71
C CYS A 156 1.46 -4.89 -10.66
N VAL A 157 1.79 -3.60 -10.57
CA VAL A 157 2.82 -2.94 -11.37
C VAL A 157 3.99 -2.50 -10.49
N TYR A 158 5.20 -2.91 -10.87
CA TYR A 158 6.46 -2.47 -10.27
C TYR A 158 7.44 -2.11 -11.39
N SER A 159 8.13 -0.97 -11.27
CA SER A 159 9.08 -0.48 -12.29
C SER A 159 8.55 -0.51 -13.74
N GLY A 160 7.25 -0.22 -13.95
CA GLY A 160 6.63 -0.25 -15.29
C GLY A 160 6.29 -1.66 -15.82
N LEU A 161 6.55 -2.72 -15.05
CA LEU A 161 6.26 -4.11 -15.39
C LEU A 161 5.05 -4.61 -14.62
N ARG A 162 4.11 -5.26 -15.32
CA ARG A 162 2.93 -5.92 -14.74
C ARG A 162 3.08 -7.43 -14.77
N ILE A 163 2.72 -8.09 -13.67
CA ILE A 163 2.64 -9.55 -13.60
C ILE A 163 1.28 -10.02 -14.11
N LEU A 164 1.27 -10.97 -15.04
CA LEU A 164 0.06 -11.60 -15.57
C LEU A 164 0.07 -13.11 -15.30
N ASP A 165 -1.11 -13.66 -15.02
CA ASP A 165 -1.32 -15.11 -15.05
C ASP A 165 -1.22 -15.62 -16.50
N ALA A 166 -0.42 -16.66 -16.72
CA ALA A 166 -0.21 -17.30 -18.01
C ALA A 166 -0.76 -18.75 -18.02
N GLY A 167 -1.67 -19.06 -17.12
CA GLY A 167 -2.34 -20.35 -17.01
C GLY A 167 -1.47 -21.40 -16.33
N THR A 168 -1.73 -22.68 -16.65
CA THR A 168 -1.00 -23.80 -16.06
C THR A 168 -0.42 -24.70 -17.14
N LYS A 169 0.78 -25.23 -16.89
CA LYS A 169 1.41 -26.28 -17.68
C LYS A 169 1.78 -27.43 -16.76
N TRP A 170 1.33 -28.64 -17.07
CA TRP A 170 1.52 -29.81 -16.20
C TRP A 170 1.11 -29.55 -14.74
N ARG A 171 -0.02 -28.85 -14.55
CA ARG A 171 -0.55 -28.40 -13.23
C ARG A 171 0.31 -27.37 -12.47
N ALA A 172 1.41 -26.90 -13.04
CA ALA A 172 2.20 -25.81 -12.47
C ALA A 172 1.74 -24.47 -13.05
N ALA A 173 1.43 -23.51 -12.18
CA ALA A 173 1.09 -22.14 -12.58
C ALA A 173 2.27 -21.49 -13.30
N ARG A 174 1.95 -20.71 -14.34
CA ARG A 174 2.92 -19.90 -15.08
C ARG A 174 2.48 -18.45 -15.05
N TYR A 175 3.46 -17.58 -15.11
CA TYR A 175 3.28 -16.14 -15.11
C TYR A 175 4.09 -15.54 -16.26
N ARG A 176 3.69 -14.37 -16.74
CA ARG A 176 4.46 -13.59 -17.71
C ARG A 176 4.44 -12.12 -17.32
N LEU A 177 5.40 -11.37 -17.83
CA LEU A 177 5.44 -9.93 -17.66
C LEU A 177 4.89 -9.22 -18.89
N GLU A 178 4.32 -8.05 -18.64
CA GLU A 178 3.88 -7.09 -19.64
C GLU A 178 4.44 -5.71 -19.27
N GLU A 179 5.06 -5.04 -20.24
CA GLU A 179 5.47 -3.64 -20.07
C GLU A 179 4.22 -2.77 -20.12
N VAL A 180 3.97 -2.05 -19.04
CA VAL A 180 2.90 -1.05 -18.99
C VAL A 180 3.53 0.25 -19.47
N SER A 181 3.36 0.53 -20.77
CA SER A 181 3.67 1.85 -21.29
C SER A 181 2.85 2.88 -20.51
N GLY A 182 3.52 3.65 -19.67
CA GLY A 182 2.91 4.86 -19.13
C GLY A 182 2.53 5.78 -20.29
N PRO A 183 1.53 6.67 -20.15
CA PRO A 183 1.36 7.77 -21.08
C PRO A 183 2.63 8.65 -21.03
N GLY A 184 3.63 8.37 -21.87
CA GLY A 184 4.89 9.11 -21.87
C GLY A 184 6.10 8.52 -22.61
N SER A 185 6.11 7.25 -23.00
CA SER A 185 7.29 6.67 -23.67
C SER A 185 6.95 6.04 -25.01
N SER A 186 6.91 6.86 -26.06
CA SER A 186 7.06 6.37 -27.45
C SER A 186 8.54 6.39 -27.83
N PRO A 187 9.13 5.25 -28.26
CA PRO A 187 10.45 5.24 -28.85
C PRO A 187 10.34 5.65 -30.32
N GLY A 188 10.78 6.87 -30.62
CA GLY A 188 10.96 7.31 -32.01
C GLY A 188 10.42 8.70 -32.28
N GLN A 189 11.22 9.73 -32.01
CA GLN A 189 11.29 10.88 -32.90
C GLN A 189 12.62 11.62 -32.77
N ALA A 190 13.40 11.54 -33.84
CA ALA A 190 14.54 12.39 -34.10
C ALA A 190 14.08 13.84 -34.32
N LEU A 191 14.99 14.76 -33.99
CA LEU A 191 14.99 16.21 -34.20
C LEU A 191 13.98 16.76 -35.22
N ARG A 192 13.20 17.75 -34.78
CA ARG A 192 12.99 19.00 -35.53
C ARG A 192 12.37 20.10 -34.66
N GLY A 193 12.97 21.29 -34.73
CA GLY A 193 12.25 22.55 -34.80
C GLY A 193 11.83 23.18 -33.48
N SER A 194 12.70 24.06 -32.98
CA SER A 194 12.33 25.26 -32.25
C SER A 194 11.13 26.00 -32.88
N THR A 195 10.13 26.39 -32.08
CA THR A 195 9.37 27.64 -32.21
C THR A 195 8.66 27.94 -30.89
N GLN A 196 9.00 29.08 -30.27
CA GLN A 196 8.22 29.74 -29.22
C GLN A 196 6.87 30.21 -29.79
N ALA A 197 5.79 30.12 -29.01
CA ALA A 197 4.92 31.26 -28.67
C ALA A 197 3.64 30.84 -27.93
N SER A 198 3.32 31.63 -26.89
CA SER A 198 1.99 32.08 -26.48
C SER A 198 1.02 31.12 -25.76
N GLN A 199 1.00 31.26 -24.43
CA GLN A 199 -0.09 31.93 -23.68
C GLN A 199 -1.54 31.73 -24.17
N ALA A 200 -2.29 30.96 -23.38
CA ALA A 200 -3.75 31.04 -23.11
C ALA A 200 -3.96 30.28 -21.79
N ASP A 201 -4.12 30.96 -20.66
CA ASP A 201 -5.42 31.35 -20.09
C ASP A 201 -6.50 30.28 -20.25
N GLY A 202 -6.74 29.56 -19.16
CA GLY A 202 -7.70 28.48 -19.01
C GLY A 202 -8.06 28.38 -17.54
N ASP A 203 -9.03 29.21 -17.18
CA ASP A 203 -9.76 29.30 -15.92
C ASP A 203 -10.17 27.90 -15.42
N ASP A 204 -9.68 27.48 -14.26
CA ASP A 204 -10.06 26.24 -13.58
C ASP A 204 -10.75 26.62 -12.26
N PRO A 205 -12.09 26.76 -12.24
CA PRO A 205 -12.81 27.17 -11.06
C PRO A 205 -13.11 25.92 -10.24
N GLU A 206 -12.18 25.48 -9.38
CA GLU A 206 -12.47 24.72 -8.13
C GLU A 206 -11.19 24.25 -7.40
N ARG A 207 -10.21 25.15 -7.24
CA ARG A 207 -9.22 25.00 -6.15
C ARG A 207 -9.67 25.82 -4.95
N GLU A 208 -10.56 25.26 -4.13
CA GLU A 208 -10.88 25.82 -2.83
C GLU A 208 -9.64 25.74 -1.92
N VAL A 209 -8.86 26.83 -1.94
CA VAL A 209 -7.84 27.13 -0.94
C VAL A 209 -8.54 27.23 0.42
N PHE A 210 -8.15 26.35 1.34
CA PHE A 210 -8.78 26.21 2.65
C PHE A 210 -8.21 27.24 3.62
N GLU A 211 -8.77 28.45 3.61
CA GLU A 211 -8.47 29.50 4.58
C GLU A 211 -9.07 29.13 5.96
N PRO A 212 -8.27 29.05 7.03
CA PRO A 212 -8.78 28.73 8.35
C PRO A 212 -9.49 29.97 8.93
N GLY A 213 -10.82 29.92 9.03
CA GLY A 213 -11.51 30.84 9.96
C GLY A 213 -12.99 31.16 9.75
N GLN A 214 -13.60 30.90 8.59
CA GLN A 214 -14.98 31.37 8.36
C GLN A 214 -15.75 30.48 7.37
N ARG A 215 -16.14 29.26 7.75
CA ARG A 215 -17.31 28.61 7.15
C ARG A 215 -18.00 27.71 8.16
N LEU A 216 -19.27 28.01 8.44
CA LEU A 216 -20.12 27.16 9.25
C LEU A 216 -20.47 25.89 8.46
N TYR A 217 -19.94 24.75 8.87
CA TYR A 217 -20.23 23.45 8.28
C TYR A 217 -21.71 23.06 8.49
N PRO A 218 -22.28 22.21 7.61
CA PRO A 218 -23.69 21.80 7.70
C PRO A 218 -24.10 21.27 9.08
N TRP A 219 -23.19 20.60 9.81
CA TRP A 219 -23.44 20.11 11.17
C TRP A 219 -23.49 21.22 12.23
N GLN A 220 -22.82 22.36 12.01
CA GLN A 220 -22.90 23.53 12.89
C GLN A 220 -24.27 24.23 12.79
N LYS A 221 -24.95 24.13 11.65
CA LYS A 221 -26.34 24.61 11.50
C LYS A 221 -27.36 23.75 12.25
N VAL A 222 -27.05 22.46 12.46
CA VAL A 222 -27.95 21.49 13.10
C VAL A 222 -27.91 21.57 14.62
N LEU A 223 -26.76 21.96 15.21
CA LEU A 223 -26.55 21.91 16.66
C LEU A 223 -26.70 23.26 17.38
N GLY A 224 -27.02 24.35 16.67
CA GLY A 224 -27.41 25.62 17.30
C GLY A 224 -26.35 26.31 18.18
N PHE A 225 -25.08 25.88 18.13
CA PHE A 225 -23.99 26.53 18.84
C PHE A 225 -23.34 27.59 17.96
N LYS A 226 -23.47 28.87 18.38
CA LYS A 226 -22.62 29.97 17.93
C LYS A 226 -21.44 30.06 18.89
N PHE A 227 -20.22 30.06 18.37
CA PHE A 227 -19.08 30.70 19.02
C PHE A 227 -19.03 32.15 18.55
#